data_AF-A0A1C6LGF7-F1
#
_entry.id   AF-A0A1C6LGF7-F1
#
_cell.length_a   1.000
_cell.length_b   1.000
_cell.length_c   1.000
_cell.angle_alpha   90.00
_cell.angle_beta   90.00
_cell.angle_gamma   90.00
#
_symmetry.space_group_name_H-M   'P 1'
#
loop_
_entity.id
_entity.type
_entity.pdbx_description
1 polymer ?
#
loop_
_entity_poly.entity_id
_entity_poly.type
_entity_poly.pdbx_seq_one_letter_code
_entity_poly.pdbx_strand_id
1 'polypeptide(L)'
;MEHVKALVGTSVRAFLTATGGPLGMFVDPSLRQSIAKAKAARVTDLAAGPTGDVQEQTIRDLFAQSENSYEVIRMYGAIGGWPALDDELPEEYLDYVAANTARVLDQRDYTVHRFARRYLSLLDYGSCPTLGDCVQQVLRWPAVFQPPEINNVLSQKAELLKRITSATLRGRPAMESAALVGVPAVAAATTASHRAAELVRLLHEAEYTTTICAALRALDYHPLYTVLTVMVDPSPGVTDLRRTACRDTFVRLAPEFAAAKLCVDQVGSNDAKTTVNRFMAARKAALDTFPASLPAPTAIQAIGMALGNTLGAVATTLAQLQIAIVNLPDALAGTITIPSLLGTDEDNKARALISELHSQNLLAHTPAGIKGTLINSLLDGFTDDDDEIAVLKVLKTSQGYDQAEMYQLAASATWESLFSSFDGEEEDELEATLNRPV
;
A
#
# COMPACT_ATOMS: atom_id res chain seq x y z
N MET A 1 19.79 22.00 -41.92
CA MET A 1 18.71 21.39 -41.11
C MET A 1 17.93 20.47 -42.02
N GLU A 2 18.26 19.18 -42.06
CA GLU A 2 17.43 18.19 -42.74
C GLU A 2 16.36 17.71 -41.76
N HIS A 3 15.09 17.93 -42.13
CA HIS A 3 13.95 17.33 -41.46
C HIS A 3 13.94 15.83 -41.72
N VAL A 4 14.19 15.01 -40.70
CA VAL A 4 13.86 13.59 -40.75
C VAL A 4 12.35 13.45 -40.51
N LYS A 5 11.62 13.14 -41.58
CA LYS A 5 10.21 12.76 -41.53
C LYS A 5 10.06 11.49 -40.68
N ALA A 6 9.18 11.54 -39.68
CA ALA A 6 8.71 10.34 -39.01
C ALA A 6 7.97 9.45 -40.03
N LEU A 7 8.57 8.31 -40.36
CA LEU A 7 7.89 7.23 -41.06
C LEU A 7 6.96 6.54 -40.05
N VAL A 8 5.66 6.66 -40.31
CA VAL A 8 4.61 5.94 -39.60
C VAL A 8 4.89 4.43 -39.71
N GLY A 9 5.06 3.76 -38.56
CA GLY A 9 4.98 2.29 -38.47
C GLY A 9 6.26 1.51 -38.10
N THR A 10 7.36 2.12 -37.67
CA THR A 10 8.53 1.35 -37.19
C THR A 10 8.56 1.25 -35.67
N SER A 11 8.29 0.03 -35.15
CA SER A 11 8.49 -0.28 -33.72
C SER A 11 9.93 0.03 -33.30
N VAL A 12 10.12 0.40 -32.02
CA VAL A 12 11.44 0.65 -31.39
C VAL A 12 12.43 -0.50 -31.67
N ARG A 13 11.92 -1.72 -31.86
CA ARG A 13 12.69 -2.91 -32.24
C ARG A 13 13.39 -2.78 -33.59
N ALA A 14 12.78 -2.13 -34.59
CA ALA A 14 13.36 -1.91 -35.91
C ALA A 14 14.44 -0.80 -35.90
N PHE A 15 14.33 0.16 -34.97
CA PHE A 15 15.38 1.16 -34.73
C PHE A 15 16.61 0.55 -34.06
N LEU A 16 16.40 -0.39 -33.13
CA LEU A 16 17.47 -1.07 -32.39
C LEU A 16 18.23 -2.13 -33.20
N THR A 17 17.62 -2.76 -34.21
CA THR A 17 18.32 -3.73 -35.07
C THR A 17 19.17 -3.09 -36.17
N ALA A 18 18.89 -1.84 -36.57
CA ALA A 18 19.60 -1.18 -37.66
C ALA A 18 21.01 -0.68 -37.29
N THR A 19 21.33 -0.56 -35.99
CA THR A 19 22.57 0.11 -35.54
C THR A 19 23.71 -0.82 -35.15
N GLY A 20 23.54 -2.15 -35.17
CA GLY A 20 24.65 -3.12 -35.13
C GLY A 20 25.69 -2.96 -34.01
N GLY A 21 25.37 -2.25 -32.92
CA GLY A 21 26.27 -1.93 -31.82
C GLY A 21 25.96 -2.75 -30.57
N PRO A 22 26.95 -2.94 -29.67
CA PRO A 22 26.82 -3.80 -28.51
C PRO A 22 25.68 -3.33 -27.59
N LEU A 23 24.84 -4.29 -27.19
CA LEU A 23 23.74 -4.15 -26.23
C LEU A 23 24.25 -3.57 -24.92
N GLY A 24 24.14 -2.25 -24.77
CA GLY A 24 24.63 -1.51 -23.62
C GLY A 24 24.37 -0.02 -23.76
N MET A 25 23.15 0.39 -24.12
CA MET A 25 22.77 1.79 -23.98
C MET A 25 22.50 2.09 -22.50
N PHE A 26 23.57 2.33 -21.76
CA PHE A 26 23.54 3.24 -20.63
C PHE A 26 23.04 4.58 -21.18
N VAL A 27 21.81 4.96 -20.85
CA VAL A 27 21.44 6.38 -20.99
C VAL A 27 22.37 7.12 -20.04
N ASP A 28 23.26 7.93 -20.61
CA ASP A 28 24.25 8.70 -19.85
C ASP A 28 23.54 9.42 -18.68
N PRO A 29 23.98 9.23 -17.42
CA PRO A 29 23.41 9.91 -16.26
C PRO A 29 23.31 11.44 -16.47
N SER A 30 24.21 12.02 -17.26
CA SER A 30 24.18 13.44 -17.63
C SER A 30 23.01 13.81 -18.55
N LEU A 31 22.59 12.91 -19.45
CA LEU A 31 21.45 13.13 -20.34
C LEU A 31 20.13 13.11 -19.57
N ARG A 32 19.94 12.15 -18.65
CA ARG A 32 18.74 12.11 -17.79
C ARG A 32 18.66 13.35 -16.90
N GLN A 33 19.77 13.77 -16.31
CA GLN A 33 19.82 15.01 -15.54
C GLN A 33 19.56 16.26 -16.40
N SER A 34 19.99 16.25 -17.66
CA SER A 34 19.76 17.36 -18.60
C SER A 34 18.30 17.44 -19.03
N ILE A 35 17.66 16.30 -19.31
CA ILE A 35 16.22 16.22 -19.60
C ILE A 35 15.41 16.72 -18.39
N ALA A 36 15.76 16.29 -17.18
CA ALA A 36 15.09 16.76 -15.96
C ALA A 36 15.23 18.27 -15.76
N LYS A 37 16.43 18.82 -15.96
CA LYS A 37 16.66 20.28 -15.92
C LYS A 37 15.86 21.01 -17.00
N ALA A 38 15.79 20.45 -18.20
CA ALA A 38 15.05 21.05 -19.32
C ALA A 38 13.54 21.05 -19.07
N LYS A 39 12.97 19.95 -18.55
CA LYS A 39 11.55 19.89 -18.14
C LYS A 39 11.25 20.93 -17.05
N ALA A 40 12.07 20.99 -15.99
CA ALA A 40 11.89 21.97 -14.91
C ALA A 40 12.02 23.41 -15.39
N ALA A 41 13.03 23.72 -16.20
CA ALA A 41 13.19 25.05 -16.80
C ALA A 41 12.00 25.39 -17.71
N ARG A 42 11.49 24.41 -18.47
CA ARG A 42 10.31 24.61 -19.31
C ARG A 42 9.07 24.91 -18.50
N VAL A 43 8.88 24.26 -17.34
CA VAL A 43 7.77 24.58 -16.42
C VAL A 43 7.93 26.01 -15.89
N THR A 44 9.12 26.40 -15.43
CA THR A 44 9.39 27.80 -15.01
C THR A 44 9.09 28.80 -16.12
N ASP A 45 9.52 28.53 -17.36
CA ASP A 45 9.30 29.43 -18.49
C ASP A 45 7.81 29.56 -18.84
N LEU A 46 7.03 28.48 -18.67
CA LEU A 46 5.59 28.47 -18.97
C LEU A 46 4.77 29.18 -17.89
N ALA A 47 5.19 29.11 -16.63
CA ALA A 47 4.55 29.73 -15.47
C ALA A 47 5.14 31.13 -15.11
N ALA A 48 5.99 31.71 -15.97
CA ALA A 48 6.61 33.02 -15.72
C ALA A 48 5.67 34.23 -15.96
N GLY A 49 4.41 33.98 -16.31
CA GLY A 49 3.38 34.96 -16.63
C GLY A 49 2.05 34.24 -16.85
N PRO A 50 0.97 34.94 -17.27
CA PRO A 50 -0.35 34.34 -17.38
C PRO A 50 -0.33 33.06 -18.23
N THR A 51 -0.65 31.93 -17.61
CA THR A 51 -0.92 30.69 -18.33
C THR A 51 -2.25 30.82 -19.08
N GLY A 52 -2.28 30.22 -20.27
CA GLY A 52 -3.52 29.98 -20.98
C GLY A 52 -3.58 28.51 -21.34
N ASP A 53 -4.70 28.05 -21.89
CA ASP A 53 -5.03 26.63 -22.04
C ASP A 53 -3.88 25.75 -22.58
N VAL A 54 -3.11 26.25 -23.54
CA VAL A 54 -2.00 25.51 -24.17
C VAL A 54 -0.81 25.36 -23.21
N GLN A 55 -0.48 26.40 -22.45
CA GLN A 55 0.58 26.39 -21.44
C GLN A 55 0.21 25.44 -20.30
N GLU A 56 -1.03 25.52 -19.81
CA GLU A 56 -1.57 24.69 -18.74
C GLU A 56 -1.54 23.20 -19.12
N GLN A 57 -2.04 22.86 -20.31
CA GLN A 57 -1.97 21.51 -20.85
C GLN A 57 -0.53 21.01 -20.98
N THR A 58 0.40 21.89 -21.37
CA THR A 58 1.81 21.53 -21.49
C THR A 58 2.45 21.27 -20.13
N ILE A 59 2.14 22.08 -19.11
CA ILE A 59 2.60 21.87 -17.73
C ILE A 59 2.04 20.54 -17.21
N ARG A 60 0.73 20.31 -17.33
CA ARG A 60 0.09 19.03 -16.99
C ARG A 60 0.80 17.85 -17.66
N ASP A 61 1.05 17.93 -18.97
CA ASP A 61 1.68 16.86 -19.73
C ASP A 61 3.12 16.61 -19.29
N LEU A 62 3.88 17.65 -18.93
CA LEU A 62 5.24 17.49 -18.39
C LEU A 62 5.22 16.76 -17.04
N PHE A 63 4.29 17.11 -16.15
CA PHE A 63 4.10 16.39 -14.90
C PHE A 63 3.64 14.95 -15.17
N ALA A 64 2.66 14.71 -16.04
CA ALA A 64 2.15 13.38 -16.36
C ALA A 64 3.21 12.46 -17.00
N GLN A 65 4.09 13.02 -17.83
CA GLN A 65 5.20 12.31 -18.51
C GLN A 65 6.46 12.21 -17.64
N SER A 66 6.38 12.53 -16.35
CA SER A 66 7.53 12.39 -15.45
C SER A 66 7.82 10.92 -15.17
N GLU A 67 9.09 10.55 -15.31
CA GLU A 67 9.52 9.15 -15.18
C GLU A 67 10.05 8.81 -13.76
N ASN A 68 10.30 9.82 -12.92
CA ASN A 68 10.89 9.63 -11.59
C ASN A 68 10.65 10.81 -10.64
N SER A 69 10.95 10.60 -9.35
CA SER A 69 10.75 11.58 -8.26
C SER A 69 11.63 12.79 -8.30
N TYR A 70 12.82 12.69 -8.88
CA TYR A 70 13.69 13.85 -9.02
C TYR A 70 13.16 14.85 -10.06
N GLU A 71 12.49 14.39 -11.12
CA GLU A 71 11.83 15.26 -12.09
C GLU A 71 10.66 16.01 -11.44
N VAL A 72 9.77 15.29 -10.78
CA VAL A 72 8.58 15.84 -10.10
C VAL A 72 8.98 16.89 -9.06
N ILE A 73 9.92 16.57 -8.15
CA ILE A 73 10.39 17.51 -7.11
C ILE A 73 10.99 18.79 -7.74
N ARG A 74 11.75 18.65 -8.83
CA ARG A 74 12.33 19.81 -9.51
C ARG A 74 11.27 20.67 -10.17
N MET A 75 10.23 20.08 -10.74
CA MET A 75 9.13 20.86 -11.34
C MET A 75 8.29 21.55 -10.28
N TYR A 76 7.99 20.90 -9.15
CA TYR A 76 7.36 21.56 -7.98
C TYR A 76 8.19 22.76 -7.50
N GLY A 77 9.50 22.58 -7.31
CA GLY A 77 10.37 23.69 -6.90
C GLY A 77 10.52 24.79 -7.96
N ALA A 78 10.32 24.44 -9.24
CA ALA A 78 10.47 25.35 -10.37
C ALA A 78 9.26 26.28 -10.59
N ILE A 79 8.07 25.85 -10.18
CA ILE A 79 6.83 26.63 -10.26
C ILE A 79 6.49 27.35 -8.96
N GLY A 80 7.17 27.03 -7.85
CA GLY A 80 6.95 27.70 -6.56
C GLY A 80 6.18 26.87 -5.53
N GLY A 81 5.99 25.58 -5.79
CA GLY A 81 5.25 24.66 -4.93
C GLY A 81 3.84 24.41 -5.47
N TRP A 82 2.95 23.99 -4.59
CA TRP A 82 1.57 23.72 -4.95
C TRP A 82 0.65 24.96 -5.08
N PRO A 83 0.84 26.11 -4.39
CA PRO A 83 -0.09 27.24 -4.54
C PRO A 83 0.04 27.81 -5.95
N ALA A 84 1.26 27.94 -6.43
CA ALA A 84 1.54 28.37 -7.80
C ALA A 84 1.20 27.31 -8.86
N LEU A 85 0.86 26.07 -8.49
CA LEU A 85 0.32 25.09 -9.44
C LEU A 85 -1.20 25.20 -9.50
N ASP A 86 -1.84 25.48 -8.37
CA ASP A 86 -3.27 25.76 -8.26
C ASP A 86 -3.64 27.07 -8.98
N ASP A 87 -2.86 28.14 -8.78
CA ASP A 87 -3.03 29.42 -9.47
C ASP A 87 -2.88 29.30 -11.00
N GLU A 88 -2.05 28.37 -11.47
CA GLU A 88 -1.60 28.30 -12.86
C GLU A 88 -2.28 27.17 -13.65
N LEU A 89 -2.97 26.22 -13.01
CA LEU A 89 -3.63 25.09 -13.66
C LEU A 89 -5.08 24.96 -13.20
N PRO A 90 -5.99 24.57 -14.11
CA PRO A 90 -7.35 24.20 -13.71
C PRO A 90 -7.32 22.94 -12.82
N GLU A 91 -8.31 22.83 -11.95
CA GLU A 91 -8.41 21.82 -10.89
C GLU A 91 -8.38 20.39 -11.46
N GLU A 92 -8.99 20.18 -12.63
CA GLU A 92 -8.97 18.89 -13.35
C GLU A 92 -7.54 18.41 -13.70
N TYR A 93 -6.57 19.32 -13.84
CA TYR A 93 -5.18 18.96 -14.13
C TYR A 93 -4.40 18.62 -12.86
N LEU A 94 -4.79 19.19 -11.71
CA LEU A 94 -4.17 18.90 -10.42
C LEU A 94 -4.39 17.44 -10.01
N ASP A 95 -5.52 16.82 -10.38
CA ASP A 95 -5.80 15.40 -10.14
C ASP A 95 -4.75 14.49 -10.79
N TYR A 96 -4.41 14.77 -12.05
CA TYR A 96 -3.39 14.03 -12.78
C TYR A 96 -2.00 14.21 -12.16
N VAL A 97 -1.68 15.43 -11.76
CA VAL A 97 -0.39 15.76 -11.12
C VAL A 97 -0.27 15.07 -9.76
N ALA A 98 -1.32 15.08 -8.93
CA ALA A 98 -1.36 14.41 -7.63
C ALA A 98 -1.27 12.89 -7.76
N ALA A 99 -2.03 12.29 -8.69
CA ALA A 99 -1.97 10.85 -8.96
C ALA A 99 -0.56 10.41 -9.42
N ASN A 100 0.09 11.21 -10.28
CA ASN A 100 1.46 10.91 -10.69
C ASN A 100 2.46 11.13 -9.55
N THR A 101 2.28 12.17 -8.73
CA THR A 101 3.11 12.44 -7.55
C THR A 101 3.06 11.25 -6.58
N ALA A 102 1.88 10.71 -6.29
CA ALA A 102 1.72 9.50 -5.48
C ALA A 102 2.47 8.29 -6.08
N ARG A 103 2.34 8.05 -7.39
CA ARG A 103 3.05 6.97 -8.11
C ARG A 103 4.57 7.12 -8.01
N VAL A 104 5.05 8.35 -8.09
CA VAL A 104 6.46 8.67 -8.08
C VAL A 104 7.06 8.55 -6.68
N LEU A 105 6.33 8.98 -5.65
CA LEU A 105 6.64 8.71 -4.25
C LEU A 105 6.73 7.21 -3.97
N ASP A 106 5.79 6.41 -4.50
CA ASP A 106 5.84 4.94 -4.39
C ASP A 106 7.13 4.37 -5.00
N GLN A 107 7.58 4.87 -6.14
CA GLN A 107 8.84 4.42 -6.74
C GLN A 107 10.07 4.85 -5.92
N ARG A 108 10.02 6.01 -5.25
CA ARG A 108 11.12 6.53 -4.43
C ARG A 108 11.21 5.80 -3.10
N ASP A 109 10.09 5.69 -2.40
CA ASP A 109 10.03 5.40 -0.97
C ASP A 109 9.69 3.96 -0.65
N TYR A 110 9.20 3.20 -1.63
CA TYR A 110 8.95 1.79 -1.42
C TYR A 110 10.25 1.00 -1.27
N THR A 111 10.44 0.41 -0.09
CA THR A 111 11.66 -0.32 0.28
C THR A 111 11.97 -1.47 -0.67
N VAL A 112 10.97 -2.18 -1.19
CA VAL A 112 11.20 -3.28 -2.15
C VAL A 112 11.77 -2.75 -3.46
N HIS A 113 11.29 -1.61 -3.98
CA HIS A 113 11.88 -0.99 -5.18
C HIS A 113 13.31 -0.50 -4.91
N ARG A 114 13.62 -0.04 -3.69
CA ARG A 114 15.01 0.28 -3.30
C ARG A 114 15.90 -0.97 -3.32
N PHE A 115 15.41 -2.12 -2.86
CA PHE A 115 16.13 -3.40 -2.98
C PHE A 115 16.29 -3.86 -4.43
N ALA A 116 15.23 -3.79 -5.24
CA ALA A 116 15.31 -4.15 -6.65
C ALA A 116 16.38 -3.32 -7.37
N ARG A 117 16.41 -2.00 -7.17
CA ARG A 117 17.46 -1.12 -7.74
C ARG A 117 18.88 -1.44 -7.25
N ARG A 118 19.03 -1.92 -6.03
CA ARG A 118 20.33 -2.28 -5.45
C ARG A 118 20.85 -3.61 -5.98
N TYR A 119 19.98 -4.61 -6.07
CA TYR A 119 20.39 -6.00 -6.31
C TYR A 119 20.19 -6.47 -7.75
N LEU A 120 19.30 -5.84 -8.50
CA LEU A 120 18.93 -6.26 -9.85
C LEU A 120 19.35 -5.18 -10.84
N SER A 121 20.36 -5.50 -11.64
CA SER A 121 21.02 -4.58 -12.57
C SER A 121 20.22 -4.30 -13.86
N LEU A 122 19.14 -5.05 -14.11
CA LEU A 122 18.27 -4.90 -15.26
C LEU A 122 16.82 -5.02 -14.79
N LEU A 123 16.10 -3.89 -14.76
CA LEU A 123 14.64 -3.89 -14.78
C LEU A 123 14.24 -4.33 -16.19
N ASP A 124 14.05 -5.63 -16.41
CA ASP A 124 13.33 -6.07 -17.60
C ASP A 124 11.88 -5.59 -17.42
N TYR A 125 11.48 -4.55 -18.15
CA TYR A 125 10.15 -3.93 -18.02
C TYR A 125 8.99 -4.91 -18.31
N GLY A 126 9.28 -6.12 -18.81
CA GLY A 126 8.33 -7.21 -18.99
C GLY A 126 7.96 -7.98 -17.72
N SER A 127 8.75 -7.91 -16.64
CA SER A 127 8.45 -8.53 -15.35
C SER A 127 8.92 -7.65 -14.18
N CYS A 128 7.98 -7.25 -13.31
CA CYS A 128 8.32 -6.47 -12.12
C CYS A 128 9.11 -7.36 -11.16
N PRO A 129 10.38 -7.03 -10.84
CA PRO A 129 11.16 -7.83 -9.91
C PRO A 129 10.54 -7.85 -8.52
N THR A 130 10.60 -9.00 -7.87
CA THR A 130 9.99 -9.22 -6.57
C THR A 130 11.01 -9.18 -5.43
N LEU A 131 10.53 -9.06 -4.19
CA LEU A 131 11.34 -9.22 -2.99
C LEU A 131 12.02 -10.59 -2.97
N GLY A 132 11.32 -11.63 -3.43
CA GLY A 132 11.88 -12.97 -3.61
C GLY A 132 13.08 -13.00 -4.57
N ASP A 133 12.99 -12.29 -5.70
CA ASP A 133 14.07 -12.20 -6.68
C ASP A 133 15.31 -11.48 -6.10
N CYS A 134 15.08 -10.41 -5.33
CA CYS A 134 16.15 -9.68 -4.65
C CYS A 134 16.91 -10.59 -3.69
N VAL A 135 16.19 -11.37 -2.86
CA VAL A 135 16.81 -12.27 -1.89
C VAL A 135 17.54 -13.42 -2.60
N GLN A 136 16.95 -14.01 -3.64
CA GLN A 136 17.64 -15.03 -4.43
C GLN A 136 18.93 -14.50 -5.05
N GLN A 137 18.92 -13.27 -5.55
CA GLN A 137 20.10 -12.65 -6.14
C GLN A 137 21.22 -12.45 -5.11
N VAL A 138 20.89 -11.99 -3.90
CA VAL A 138 21.86 -11.89 -2.79
C VAL A 138 22.47 -13.27 -2.47
N LEU A 139 21.65 -14.32 -2.45
CA LEU A 139 22.11 -15.68 -2.16
C LEU A 139 22.95 -16.31 -3.29
N ARG A 140 22.88 -15.78 -4.51
CA ARG A 140 23.75 -16.18 -5.62
C ARG A 140 25.14 -15.55 -5.57
N TRP A 141 25.34 -14.52 -4.76
CA TRP A 141 26.67 -13.91 -4.59
C TRP A 141 27.64 -14.89 -3.90
N PRO A 142 28.95 -14.77 -4.13
CA PRO A 142 29.93 -15.57 -3.41
C PRO A 142 29.74 -15.45 -1.88
N ALA A 143 29.88 -16.57 -1.15
CA ALA A 143 29.52 -16.66 0.27
C ALA A 143 30.14 -15.57 1.16
N VAL A 144 31.35 -15.10 0.82
CA VAL A 144 32.04 -14.00 1.54
C VAL A 144 31.28 -12.67 1.48
N PHE A 145 30.47 -12.43 0.46
CA PHE A 145 29.71 -11.19 0.27
C PHE A 145 28.25 -11.28 0.77
N GLN A 146 27.76 -12.47 1.13
CA GLN A 146 26.37 -12.65 1.57
C GLN A 146 26.06 -12.04 2.95
N PRO A 147 26.88 -12.22 4.01
CA PRO A 147 26.57 -11.72 5.35
C PRO A 147 26.26 -10.22 5.45
N PRO A 148 27.04 -9.29 4.85
CA PRO A 148 26.73 -7.87 4.95
C PRO A 148 25.41 -7.51 4.25
N GLU A 149 25.08 -8.16 3.13
CA GLU A 149 23.82 -7.90 2.42
C GLU A 149 22.60 -8.48 3.14
N ILE A 150 22.72 -9.69 3.70
CA ILE A 150 21.66 -10.27 4.54
C ILE A 150 21.42 -9.41 5.78
N ASN A 151 22.48 -8.91 6.42
CA ASN A 151 22.35 -7.99 7.55
C ASN A 151 21.67 -6.68 7.15
N ASN A 152 21.99 -6.12 5.98
CA ASN A 152 21.34 -4.93 5.47
C ASN A 152 19.83 -5.15 5.24
N VAL A 153 19.45 -6.24 4.58
CA VAL A 153 18.02 -6.59 4.39
C VAL A 153 17.29 -6.74 5.74
N LEU A 154 17.88 -7.49 6.67
CA LEU A 154 17.29 -7.73 8.00
C LEU A 154 17.20 -6.45 8.85
N SER A 155 18.16 -5.54 8.74
CA SER A 155 18.12 -4.24 9.46
C SER A 155 16.98 -3.34 8.99
N GLN A 156 16.51 -3.51 7.76
CA GLN A 156 15.40 -2.74 7.19
C GLN A 156 14.05 -3.44 7.35
N LYS A 157 13.98 -4.56 8.10
CA LYS A 157 12.77 -5.36 8.30
C LYS A 157 11.54 -4.53 8.70
N ALA A 158 11.67 -3.67 9.71
CA ALA A 158 10.53 -2.89 10.22
C ALA A 158 9.96 -1.95 9.13
N GLU A 159 10.83 -1.21 8.46
CA GLU A 159 10.43 -0.29 7.40
C GLU A 159 9.90 -1.04 6.17
N LEU A 160 10.51 -2.17 5.80
CA LEU A 160 10.03 -3.04 4.73
C LEU A 160 8.58 -3.48 4.99
N LEU A 161 8.30 -4.04 6.16
CA LEU A 161 6.97 -4.53 6.51
C LEU A 161 5.96 -3.40 6.66
N LYS A 162 6.36 -2.23 7.20
CA LYS A 162 5.51 -1.02 7.23
C LYS A 162 5.11 -0.61 5.82
N ARG A 163 6.07 -0.54 4.90
CA ARG A 163 5.83 -0.11 3.51
C ARG A 163 4.97 -1.11 2.73
N ILE A 164 5.16 -2.41 2.94
CA ILE A 164 4.26 -3.44 2.38
C ILE A 164 2.84 -3.25 2.93
N THR A 165 2.70 -3.07 4.25
CA THR A 165 1.40 -2.82 4.92
C THR A 165 0.69 -1.62 4.28
N SER A 166 1.37 -0.46 4.20
CA SER A 166 0.82 0.75 3.57
C SER A 166 0.42 0.50 2.11
N ALA A 167 1.32 -0.06 1.29
CA ALA A 167 1.06 -0.29 -0.13
C ALA A 167 -0.16 -1.19 -0.38
N THR A 168 -0.30 -2.25 0.41
CA THR A 168 -1.43 -3.18 0.29
C THR A 168 -2.75 -2.57 0.78
N LEU A 169 -2.74 -1.82 1.89
CA LEU A 169 -3.93 -1.12 2.39
C LEU A 169 -4.39 0.02 1.46
N ARG A 170 -3.44 0.61 0.73
CA ARG A 170 -3.69 1.59 -0.32
C ARG A 170 -4.17 0.98 -1.64
N GLY A 171 -4.14 -0.35 -1.78
CA GLY A 171 -4.53 -1.05 -2.99
C GLY A 171 -3.63 -0.71 -4.17
N ARG A 172 -2.31 -0.92 -4.04
CA ARG A 172 -1.30 -0.63 -5.07
C ARG A 172 -0.79 -1.95 -5.68
N PRO A 173 -1.43 -2.49 -6.75
CA PRO A 173 -1.15 -3.85 -7.22
C PRO A 173 0.28 -4.05 -7.70
N ALA A 174 0.92 -3.02 -8.28
CA ALA A 174 2.31 -3.09 -8.71
C ALA A 174 3.27 -3.28 -7.50
N MET A 175 3.02 -2.59 -6.39
CA MET A 175 3.83 -2.70 -5.17
C MET A 175 3.54 -3.99 -4.41
N GLU A 176 2.28 -4.43 -4.40
CA GLU A 176 1.88 -5.75 -3.88
C GLU A 176 2.57 -6.87 -4.67
N SER A 177 2.61 -6.75 -6.00
CA SER A 177 3.32 -7.69 -6.88
C SER A 177 4.83 -7.69 -6.60
N ALA A 178 5.42 -6.51 -6.39
CA ALA A 178 6.83 -6.42 -6.02
C ALA A 178 7.10 -7.05 -4.64
N ALA A 179 6.16 -7.00 -3.68
CA ALA A 179 6.33 -7.63 -2.37
C ALA A 179 6.32 -9.16 -2.39
N LEU A 180 5.96 -9.79 -3.52
CA LEU A 180 5.78 -11.23 -3.60
C LEU A 180 7.04 -12.00 -3.20
N VAL A 181 6.80 -13.10 -2.51
CA VAL A 181 7.81 -14.05 -2.07
C VAL A 181 7.42 -15.42 -2.63
N GLY A 182 8.14 -15.87 -3.66
CA GLY A 182 7.92 -17.18 -4.24
C GLY A 182 8.50 -18.31 -3.37
N VAL A 183 7.91 -19.51 -3.48
CA VAL A 183 8.44 -20.76 -2.86
C VAL A 183 9.94 -20.96 -3.13
N PRO A 184 10.48 -20.70 -4.34
CA PRO A 184 11.92 -20.86 -4.58
C PRO A 184 12.79 -19.90 -3.76
N ALA A 185 12.29 -18.70 -3.43
CA ALA A 185 13.03 -17.74 -2.60
C ALA A 185 13.13 -18.22 -1.15
N VAL A 186 12.04 -18.76 -0.60
CA VAL A 186 12.02 -19.36 0.74
C VAL A 186 12.95 -20.58 0.80
N ALA A 187 12.87 -21.46 -0.21
CA ALA A 187 13.73 -22.64 -0.30
C ALA A 187 15.22 -22.29 -0.45
N ALA A 188 15.55 -21.21 -1.15
CA ALA A 188 16.92 -20.71 -1.22
C ALA A 188 17.37 -20.13 0.14
N ALA A 189 16.51 -19.40 0.84
CA ALA A 189 16.85 -18.78 2.12
C ALA A 189 17.15 -19.80 3.23
N THR A 190 16.59 -21.02 3.18
CA THR A 190 16.89 -22.08 4.15
C THR A 190 18.32 -22.62 4.02
N THR A 191 18.98 -22.43 2.88
CA THR A 191 20.37 -22.87 2.65
C THR A 191 21.39 -21.74 2.85
N ALA A 192 20.93 -20.54 3.26
CA ALA A 192 21.81 -19.41 3.51
C ALA A 192 22.81 -19.72 4.63
N SER A 193 24.08 -19.34 4.42
CA SER A 193 25.15 -19.60 5.39
C SER A 193 25.11 -18.68 6.62
N HIS A 194 24.39 -17.55 6.54
CA HIS A 194 24.32 -16.52 7.57
C HIS A 194 22.87 -16.12 7.85
N ARG A 195 22.44 -16.19 9.12
CA ARG A 195 21.09 -15.77 9.61
C ARG A 195 19.91 -16.31 8.80
N ALA A 196 20.02 -17.54 8.26
CA ALA A 196 19.00 -18.19 7.44
C ALA A 196 17.60 -18.17 8.09
N ALA A 197 17.51 -18.50 9.38
CA ALA A 197 16.25 -18.56 10.10
C ALA A 197 15.52 -17.20 10.12
N GLU A 198 16.25 -16.11 10.29
CA GLU A 198 15.68 -14.76 10.33
C GLU A 198 15.25 -14.29 8.94
N LEU A 199 16.01 -14.65 7.91
CA LEU A 199 15.67 -14.36 6.52
C LEU A 199 14.42 -15.12 6.08
N VAL A 200 14.32 -16.42 6.38
CA VAL A 200 13.13 -17.24 6.12
C VAL A 200 11.91 -16.67 6.85
N ARG A 201 12.08 -16.25 8.11
CA ARG A 201 11.00 -15.62 8.89
C ARG A 201 10.56 -14.29 8.26
N LEU A 202 11.49 -13.43 7.84
CA LEU A 202 11.17 -12.18 7.14
C LEU A 202 10.36 -12.42 5.86
N LEU A 203 10.75 -13.42 5.07
CA LEU A 203 10.08 -13.79 3.83
C LEU A 203 8.62 -14.22 4.07
N HIS A 204 8.38 -15.04 5.09
CA HIS A 204 7.02 -15.41 5.49
C HIS A 204 6.24 -14.23 6.09
N GLU A 205 6.87 -13.37 6.89
CA GLU A 205 6.21 -12.17 7.42
C GLU A 205 5.78 -11.23 6.28
N ALA A 206 6.59 -11.05 5.23
CA ALA A 206 6.22 -10.28 4.06
C ALA A 206 5.00 -10.88 3.33
N GLU A 207 5.01 -12.21 3.10
CA GLU A 207 3.88 -12.95 2.51
C GLU A 207 2.58 -12.74 3.32
N TYR A 208 2.63 -13.00 4.63
CA TYR A 208 1.47 -12.83 5.51
C TYR A 208 1.00 -11.39 5.60
N THR A 209 1.91 -10.42 5.55
CA THR A 209 1.55 -9.00 5.56
C THR A 209 0.68 -8.67 4.37
N THR A 210 1.10 -9.04 3.17
CA THR A 210 0.33 -8.78 1.94
C THR A 210 -1.02 -9.48 1.99
N THR A 211 -1.07 -10.77 2.36
CA THR A 211 -2.35 -11.51 2.44
C THR A 211 -3.31 -10.92 3.45
N ILE A 212 -2.84 -10.62 4.67
CA ILE A 212 -3.69 -10.07 5.73
C ILE A 212 -4.18 -8.67 5.36
N CYS A 213 -3.30 -7.80 4.88
CA CYS A 213 -3.69 -6.43 4.54
C CYS A 213 -4.62 -6.37 3.32
N ALA A 214 -4.45 -7.26 2.33
CA ALA A 214 -5.35 -7.33 1.18
C ALA A 214 -6.77 -7.74 1.61
N ALA A 215 -6.86 -8.71 2.51
CA ALA A 215 -8.11 -9.16 3.11
C ALA A 215 -8.76 -8.07 3.97
N LEU A 216 -7.99 -7.38 4.82
CA LEU A 216 -8.49 -6.27 5.63
C LEU A 216 -8.95 -5.06 4.79
N ARG A 217 -8.24 -4.76 3.69
CA ARG A 217 -8.67 -3.72 2.74
C ARG A 217 -10.05 -4.01 2.15
N ALA A 218 -10.34 -5.27 1.88
CA ALA A 218 -11.63 -5.72 1.36
C ALA A 218 -12.66 -6.02 2.47
N LEU A 219 -12.27 -5.90 3.74
CA LEU A 219 -13.03 -6.38 4.91
C LEU A 219 -13.50 -7.84 4.76
N ASP A 220 -12.69 -8.67 4.10
CA ASP A 220 -12.93 -10.08 3.88
C ASP A 220 -12.18 -10.92 4.92
N TYR A 221 -12.91 -11.53 5.84
CA TYR A 221 -12.36 -12.32 6.92
C TYR A 221 -12.19 -13.80 6.58
N HIS A 222 -12.72 -14.27 5.45
CA HIS A 222 -12.59 -15.65 5.03
C HIS A 222 -11.13 -16.10 4.82
N PRO A 223 -10.31 -15.40 4.00
CA PRO A 223 -8.91 -15.78 3.82
C PRO A 223 -8.09 -15.62 5.12
N LEU A 224 -8.50 -14.72 6.02
CA LEU A 224 -7.82 -14.50 7.29
C LEU A 224 -7.91 -15.71 8.22
N TYR A 225 -9.02 -16.46 8.21
CA TYR A 225 -9.12 -17.71 8.97
C TYR A 225 -8.11 -18.75 8.49
N THR A 226 -7.92 -18.88 7.18
CA THR A 226 -6.90 -19.78 6.61
C THR A 226 -5.50 -19.40 7.10
N VAL A 227 -5.15 -18.11 7.06
CA VAL A 227 -3.85 -17.64 7.57
C VAL A 227 -3.72 -17.89 9.08
N LEU A 228 -4.78 -17.64 9.85
CA LEU A 228 -4.82 -17.87 11.30
C LEU A 228 -4.52 -19.34 11.65
N THR A 229 -5.08 -20.29 10.90
CA THR A 229 -4.87 -21.73 11.17
C THR A 229 -3.41 -22.16 11.02
N VAL A 230 -2.58 -21.41 10.27
CA VAL A 230 -1.15 -21.72 10.15
C VAL A 230 -0.47 -21.73 11.52
N MET A 231 -0.87 -20.88 12.46
CA MET A 231 -0.29 -20.85 13.81
C MET A 231 -0.41 -22.18 14.56
N VAL A 232 -1.45 -22.96 14.25
CA VAL A 232 -1.78 -24.22 14.92
C VAL A 232 -1.69 -25.43 14.00
N ASP A 233 -1.13 -25.27 12.79
CA ASP A 233 -0.97 -26.37 11.85
C ASP A 233 0.16 -27.31 12.29
N PRO A 234 -0.13 -28.58 12.64
CA PRO A 234 0.87 -29.55 13.07
C PRO A 234 1.60 -30.22 11.88
N SER A 235 1.24 -29.91 10.64
CA SER A 235 1.77 -30.57 9.46
C SER A 235 3.29 -30.40 9.36
N PRO A 236 4.04 -31.45 8.98
CA PRO A 236 5.50 -31.38 8.88
C PRO A 236 6.01 -30.40 7.82
N GLY A 237 5.15 -30.00 6.87
CA GLY A 237 5.43 -28.95 5.88
C GLY A 237 5.31 -27.52 6.42
N VAL A 238 4.79 -27.34 7.64
CA VAL A 238 4.73 -26.04 8.33
C VAL A 238 5.79 -26.01 9.42
N THR A 239 6.83 -25.21 9.21
CA THR A 239 7.95 -25.08 10.15
C THR A 239 7.61 -24.16 11.32
N ASP A 240 8.37 -24.27 12.42
CA ASP A 240 8.23 -23.35 13.57
C ASP A 240 8.50 -21.89 13.16
N LEU A 241 9.42 -21.67 12.22
CA LEU A 241 9.70 -20.34 11.67
C LEU A 241 8.48 -19.75 10.96
N ARG A 242 7.75 -20.57 10.20
CA ARG A 242 6.54 -20.15 9.50
C ARG A 242 5.40 -19.84 10.48
N ARG A 243 5.21 -20.68 11.51
CA ARG A 243 4.23 -20.41 12.59
C ARG A 243 4.53 -19.12 13.33
N THR A 244 5.80 -18.92 13.69
CA THR A 244 6.29 -17.73 14.40
C THR A 244 6.11 -16.48 13.54
N ALA A 245 6.48 -16.53 12.26
CA ALA A 245 6.25 -15.45 11.30
C ALA A 245 4.76 -15.06 11.21
N CYS A 246 3.86 -16.05 11.15
CA CYS A 246 2.42 -15.82 11.16
C CYS A 246 2.00 -15.08 12.44
N ARG A 247 2.34 -15.62 13.62
CA ARG A 247 2.05 -15.01 14.93
C ARG A 247 2.54 -13.56 15.00
N ASP A 248 3.79 -13.31 14.63
CA ASP A 248 4.38 -11.98 14.73
C ASP A 248 3.76 -10.99 13.76
N THR A 249 3.33 -11.46 12.58
CA THR A 249 2.58 -10.62 11.63
C THR A 249 1.23 -10.23 12.22
N PHE A 250 0.51 -11.16 12.83
CA PHE A 250 -0.76 -10.85 13.51
C PHE A 250 -0.61 -9.91 14.69
N VAL A 251 0.48 -10.01 15.45
CA VAL A 251 0.79 -9.10 16.56
C VAL A 251 1.15 -7.72 16.02
N ARG A 252 2.01 -7.64 15.01
CA ARG A 252 2.43 -6.38 14.38
C ARG A 252 1.26 -5.63 13.77
N LEU A 253 0.34 -6.35 13.11
CA LEU A 253 -0.84 -5.78 12.45
C LEU A 253 -2.03 -5.53 13.40
N ALA A 254 -1.81 -5.55 14.71
CA ALA A 254 -2.87 -5.30 15.68
C ALA A 254 -3.62 -3.97 15.47
N PRO A 255 -2.95 -2.85 15.13
CA PRO A 255 -3.63 -1.59 14.82
C PRO A 255 -4.55 -1.69 13.59
N GLU A 256 -4.13 -2.38 12.52
CA GLU A 256 -4.92 -2.55 11.30
C GLU A 256 -6.18 -3.40 11.56
N PHE A 257 -6.05 -4.47 12.35
CA PHE A 257 -7.21 -5.24 12.81
C PHE A 257 -8.16 -4.40 13.66
N ALA A 258 -7.64 -3.55 14.55
CA ALA A 258 -8.45 -2.69 15.40
C ALA A 258 -9.17 -1.62 14.58
N ALA A 259 -8.50 -1.00 13.60
CA ALA A 259 -9.10 -0.02 12.69
C ALA A 259 -10.23 -0.66 11.86
N ALA A 260 -9.98 -1.82 11.24
CA ALA A 260 -11.00 -2.54 10.48
C ALA A 260 -12.19 -2.96 11.37
N LYS A 261 -11.94 -3.40 12.60
CA LYS A 261 -13.00 -3.72 13.55
C LYS A 261 -13.85 -2.50 13.89
N LEU A 262 -13.22 -1.37 14.20
CA LEU A 262 -13.91 -0.16 14.61
C LEU A 262 -14.80 0.39 13.49
N CYS A 263 -14.33 0.33 12.24
CA CYS A 263 -15.14 0.63 11.07
C CYS A 263 -16.42 -0.22 11.07
N VAL A 264 -16.30 -1.54 11.21
CA VAL A 264 -17.47 -2.44 11.18
C VAL A 264 -18.36 -2.27 12.41
N ASP A 265 -17.80 -2.03 13.59
CA ASP A 265 -18.57 -1.83 14.83
C ASP A 265 -19.46 -0.59 14.77
N GLN A 266 -18.97 0.49 14.18
CA GLN A 266 -19.73 1.74 14.11
C GLN A 266 -20.77 1.73 13.00
N VAL A 267 -20.37 1.30 11.80
CA VAL A 267 -21.15 1.52 10.59
C VAL A 267 -21.58 0.22 9.89
N GLY A 268 -21.09 -0.94 10.32
CA GLY A 268 -21.49 -2.24 9.75
C GLY A 268 -22.87 -2.74 10.18
N SER A 269 -23.40 -3.73 9.45
CA SER A 269 -24.60 -4.47 9.83
C SER A 269 -24.37 -5.37 11.06
N ASN A 270 -25.44 -5.83 11.73
CA ASN A 270 -25.31 -6.75 12.87
C ASN A 270 -24.61 -8.07 12.49
N ASP A 271 -24.82 -8.55 11.27
CA ASP A 271 -24.17 -9.75 10.75
C ASP A 271 -22.67 -9.50 10.54
N ALA A 272 -22.31 -8.35 9.94
CA ALA A 272 -20.91 -7.94 9.78
C ALA A 272 -20.19 -7.82 11.14
N LYS A 273 -20.82 -7.17 12.13
CA LYS A 273 -20.31 -7.08 13.51
C LYS A 273 -20.10 -8.46 14.12
N THR A 274 -21.03 -9.39 13.90
CA THR A 274 -20.92 -10.77 14.40
C THR A 274 -19.72 -11.48 13.76
N THR A 275 -19.54 -11.37 12.45
CA THR A 275 -18.40 -11.95 11.72
C THR A 275 -17.06 -11.45 12.26
N VAL A 276 -16.93 -10.12 12.39
CA VAL A 276 -15.68 -9.51 12.86
C VAL A 276 -15.41 -9.87 14.31
N ASN A 277 -16.41 -9.80 15.19
CA ASN A 277 -16.23 -10.15 16.60
C ASN A 277 -15.82 -11.62 16.78
N ARG A 278 -16.40 -12.54 16.00
CA ARG A 278 -16.00 -13.95 16.00
C ARG A 278 -14.56 -14.12 15.54
N PHE A 279 -14.16 -13.46 14.46
CA PHE A 279 -12.78 -13.52 14.00
C PHE A 279 -11.81 -12.97 15.05
N MET A 280 -12.13 -11.82 15.65
CA MET A 280 -11.28 -11.19 16.67
C MET A 280 -11.13 -12.05 17.92
N ALA A 281 -12.19 -12.77 18.31
CA ALA A 281 -12.12 -13.77 19.38
C ALA A 281 -11.21 -14.95 18.99
N ALA A 282 -11.35 -15.49 17.78
CA ALA A 282 -10.50 -16.56 17.28
C ALA A 282 -9.02 -16.14 17.16
N ARG A 283 -8.76 -14.93 16.68
CA ARG A 283 -7.42 -14.31 16.65
C ARG A 283 -6.83 -14.23 18.05
N LYS A 284 -7.60 -13.72 19.02
CA LYS A 284 -7.15 -13.64 20.40
C LYS A 284 -6.82 -15.03 20.97
N ALA A 285 -7.71 -16.02 20.78
CA ALA A 285 -7.48 -17.37 21.24
C ALA A 285 -6.22 -18.00 20.62
N ALA A 286 -5.99 -17.81 19.32
CA ALA A 286 -4.79 -18.30 18.63
C ALA A 286 -3.51 -17.68 19.19
N LEU A 287 -3.52 -16.37 19.46
CA LEU A 287 -2.36 -15.66 20.02
C LEU A 287 -2.08 -16.05 21.48
N ASP A 288 -3.13 -16.17 22.30
CA ASP A 288 -3.02 -16.53 23.72
C ASP A 288 -2.54 -17.98 23.91
N THR A 289 -2.90 -18.88 22.98
CA THR A 289 -2.54 -20.31 23.03
C THR A 289 -1.37 -20.68 22.12
N PHE A 290 -0.70 -19.67 21.54
CA PHE A 290 0.38 -19.91 20.59
C PHE A 290 1.52 -20.73 21.24
N PRO A 291 1.85 -21.91 20.70
CA PRO A 291 2.84 -22.80 21.28
C PRO A 291 4.26 -22.40 20.83
N ALA A 292 5.24 -22.48 21.73
CA ALA A 292 6.64 -22.20 21.38
C ALA A 292 7.26 -23.26 20.43
N SER A 293 6.65 -24.45 20.33
CA SER A 293 7.01 -25.55 19.43
C SER A 293 5.79 -26.47 19.28
N LEU A 294 5.61 -27.13 18.12
CA LEU A 294 4.57 -28.13 17.78
C LEU A 294 3.19 -27.92 18.46
N PRO A 295 2.15 -27.52 17.72
CA PRO A 295 0.88 -27.16 18.32
C PRO A 295 0.20 -28.27 19.10
N ALA A 296 -0.04 -28.01 20.37
CA ALA A 296 -0.85 -28.87 21.22
C ALA A 296 -2.31 -28.83 20.74
N PRO A 297 -3.04 -29.96 20.79
CA PRO A 297 -4.46 -30.01 20.44
C PRO A 297 -5.32 -28.96 21.19
N THR A 298 -4.88 -28.53 22.37
CA THR A 298 -5.54 -27.50 23.18
C THR A 298 -5.60 -26.13 22.49
N ALA A 299 -4.64 -25.78 21.62
CA ALA A 299 -4.67 -24.52 20.87
C ALA A 299 -5.76 -24.56 19.78
N ILE A 300 -5.91 -25.71 19.10
CA ILE A 300 -6.98 -25.93 18.11
C ILE A 300 -8.35 -25.86 18.79
N GLN A 301 -8.48 -26.47 19.98
CA GLN A 301 -9.71 -26.42 20.78
C GLN A 301 -10.07 -24.99 21.20
N ALA A 302 -9.10 -24.20 21.63
CA ALA A 302 -9.33 -22.80 22.03
C ALA A 302 -9.85 -21.94 20.87
N ILE A 303 -9.26 -22.09 19.68
CA ILE A 303 -9.74 -21.40 18.47
C ILE A 303 -11.14 -21.89 18.11
N GLY A 304 -11.38 -23.21 18.11
CA GLY A 304 -12.70 -23.78 17.84
C GLY A 304 -13.79 -23.26 18.78
N MET A 305 -13.50 -23.14 20.09
CA MET A 305 -14.42 -22.55 21.06
C MET A 305 -14.68 -21.06 20.79
N ALA A 306 -13.66 -20.31 20.39
CA ALA A 306 -13.79 -18.88 20.08
C ALA A 306 -14.60 -18.61 18.79
N LEU A 307 -14.65 -19.56 17.86
CA LEU A 307 -15.55 -19.51 16.70
C LEU A 307 -17.04 -19.70 17.07
N GLY A 308 -17.32 -20.05 18.33
CA GLY A 308 -18.64 -20.35 18.84
C GLY A 308 -18.95 -21.85 18.75
N ASN A 309 -19.70 -22.35 19.73
CA ASN A 309 -20.19 -23.74 19.79
C ASN A 309 -21.22 -24.09 18.70
N THR A 310 -21.25 -23.37 17.58
CA THR A 310 -22.27 -23.47 16.51
C THR A 310 -22.31 -24.83 15.82
N LEU A 311 -21.45 -25.79 16.19
CA LEU A 311 -21.32 -27.09 15.54
C LEU A 311 -21.46 -28.31 16.48
N GLY A 312 -21.76 -28.11 17.77
CA GLY A 312 -22.01 -29.23 18.70
C GLY A 312 -20.80 -30.15 18.98
N ALA A 313 -19.61 -29.86 18.44
CA ALA A 313 -18.38 -30.59 18.67
C ALA A 313 -17.19 -29.63 18.87
N VAL A 314 -16.37 -29.88 19.90
CA VAL A 314 -15.11 -29.17 20.12
C VAL A 314 -14.14 -29.59 19.00
N ALA A 315 -13.67 -28.63 18.19
CA ALA A 315 -12.62 -28.93 17.21
C ALA A 315 -11.34 -29.36 17.95
N THR A 316 -10.95 -30.62 17.76
CA THR A 316 -9.75 -31.22 18.38
C THR A 316 -8.62 -31.45 17.38
N THR A 317 -8.92 -31.37 16.08
CA THR A 317 -7.96 -31.51 14.98
C THR A 317 -8.05 -30.32 14.02
N LEU A 318 -6.97 -30.09 13.26
CA LEU A 318 -6.94 -29.02 12.25
C LEU A 318 -8.04 -29.21 11.20
N ALA A 319 -8.28 -30.43 10.76
CA ALA A 319 -9.34 -30.73 9.78
C ALA A 319 -10.74 -30.37 10.33
N GLN A 320 -11.01 -30.67 11.61
CA GLN A 320 -12.27 -30.27 12.25
C GLN A 320 -12.40 -28.74 12.34
N LEU A 321 -11.31 -28.04 12.66
CA LEU A 321 -11.28 -26.58 12.69
C LEU A 321 -11.52 -25.97 11.30
N GLN A 322 -10.91 -26.52 10.25
CA GLN A 322 -11.10 -26.07 8.88
C GLN A 322 -12.54 -26.31 8.39
N ILE A 323 -13.13 -27.47 8.69
CA ILE A 323 -14.55 -27.74 8.43
C ILE A 323 -15.42 -26.74 9.17
N ALA A 324 -15.09 -26.43 10.43
CA ALA A 324 -15.85 -25.47 11.22
C ALA A 324 -15.84 -24.07 10.58
N ILE A 325 -14.68 -23.61 10.11
CA ILE A 325 -14.52 -22.33 9.41
C ILE A 325 -15.35 -22.30 8.11
N VAL A 326 -15.30 -23.37 7.30
CA VAL A 326 -16.07 -23.47 6.06
C VAL A 326 -17.58 -23.46 6.30
N ASN A 327 -18.03 -24.06 7.41
CA ASN A 327 -19.44 -24.15 7.77
C ASN A 327 -19.97 -22.92 8.53
N LEU A 328 -19.16 -21.88 8.74
CA LEU A 328 -19.65 -20.65 9.38
C LEU A 328 -20.73 -20.02 8.49
N PRO A 329 -21.96 -19.78 9.02
CA PRO A 329 -23.05 -19.17 8.25
C PRO A 329 -22.64 -17.82 7.64
N ASP A 330 -21.77 -17.11 8.35
CA ASP A 330 -21.34 -15.76 7.99
C ASP A 330 -20.14 -15.74 7.04
N ALA A 331 -19.55 -16.90 6.70
CA ALA A 331 -18.49 -17.00 5.69
C ALA A 331 -19.01 -16.82 4.24
N LEU A 332 -20.34 -16.79 4.05
CA LEU A 332 -21.00 -16.67 2.74
C LEU A 332 -21.92 -15.44 2.61
N ALA A 333 -22.23 -14.74 3.70
CA ALA A 333 -23.39 -13.81 3.74
C ALA A 333 -23.09 -12.32 3.52
N GLY A 334 -21.86 -11.92 3.21
CA GLY A 334 -21.63 -10.56 2.71
C GLY A 334 -20.19 -10.12 2.81
N THR A 335 -19.57 -9.87 1.66
CA THR A 335 -18.51 -8.87 1.58
C THR A 335 -19.04 -7.63 2.29
N ILE A 336 -18.38 -7.20 3.37
CA ILE A 336 -18.72 -5.93 4.01
C ILE A 336 -18.37 -4.85 2.98
N THR A 337 -19.36 -4.38 2.22
CA THR A 337 -19.10 -3.39 1.17
C THR A 337 -19.04 -2.02 1.79
N ILE A 338 -18.03 -1.23 1.40
CA ILE A 338 -17.79 0.11 1.94
C ILE A 338 -19.02 1.04 1.75
N PRO A 339 -19.75 1.02 0.61
CA PRO A 339 -21.00 1.78 0.44
C PRO A 339 -22.16 1.35 1.36
N SER A 340 -22.14 0.11 1.88
CA SER A 340 -23.18 -0.35 2.83
C SER A 340 -22.94 0.14 4.27
N LEU A 341 -21.78 0.74 4.53
CA LEU A 341 -21.42 1.20 5.87
C LEU A 341 -22.19 2.48 6.26
N LEU A 342 -22.32 3.45 5.36
CA LEU A 342 -22.79 4.79 5.75
C LEU A 342 -24.33 4.94 5.73
N GLY A 343 -25.03 4.36 4.76
CA GLY A 343 -26.52 4.32 4.78
C GLY A 343 -27.16 5.66 4.40
N THR A 344 -28.17 6.14 5.15
CA THR A 344 -28.95 7.35 4.76
C THR A 344 -28.53 8.67 5.41
N ASP A 345 -27.63 8.64 6.40
CA ASP A 345 -27.07 9.82 7.11
C ASP A 345 -25.53 9.75 7.01
N GLU A 346 -25.03 9.82 5.78
CA GLU A 346 -23.66 9.40 5.48
C GLU A 346 -22.59 10.32 6.07
N ASP A 347 -22.82 11.64 6.00
CA ASP A 347 -21.95 12.72 6.51
C ASP A 347 -21.70 12.60 8.03
N ASN A 348 -22.78 12.57 8.82
CA ASN A 348 -22.74 12.53 10.28
C ASN A 348 -22.07 11.25 10.78
N LYS A 349 -22.34 10.12 10.12
CA LYS A 349 -21.69 8.85 10.45
C LYS A 349 -20.24 8.82 10.03
N ALA A 350 -19.89 9.42 8.89
CA ALA A 350 -18.51 9.55 8.45
C ALA A 350 -17.71 10.41 9.44
N ARG A 351 -18.25 11.56 9.85
CA ARG A 351 -17.66 12.47 10.84
C ARG A 351 -17.46 11.80 12.21
N ALA A 352 -18.47 11.08 12.69
CA ALA A 352 -18.40 10.32 13.93
C ALA A 352 -17.34 9.20 13.86
N LEU A 353 -17.30 8.46 12.75
CA LEU A 353 -16.32 7.38 12.56
C LEU A 353 -14.89 7.93 12.46
N ILE A 354 -14.66 9.01 11.71
CA ILE A 354 -13.35 9.67 11.63
C ILE A 354 -12.89 10.11 13.02
N SER A 355 -13.78 10.74 13.79
CA SER A 355 -13.47 11.21 15.15
C SER A 355 -13.10 10.06 16.08
N GLU A 356 -13.83 8.94 16.01
CA GLU A 356 -13.57 7.75 16.82
C GLU A 356 -12.28 7.02 16.41
N LEU A 357 -12.02 6.89 15.10
CA LEU A 357 -10.77 6.33 14.59
C LEU A 357 -9.58 7.22 14.97
N HIS A 358 -9.74 8.54 14.92
CA HIS A 358 -8.69 9.49 15.25
C HIS A 358 -8.37 9.49 16.75
N SER A 359 -9.41 9.50 17.61
CA SER A 359 -9.24 9.50 19.07
C SER A 359 -8.49 8.26 19.59
N GLN A 360 -8.61 7.13 18.88
CA GLN A 360 -7.92 5.88 19.18
C GLN A 360 -6.58 5.70 18.45
N ASN A 361 -6.12 6.69 17.67
CA ASN A 361 -4.93 6.58 16.79
C ASN A 361 -5.02 5.46 15.74
N LEU A 362 -6.23 5.11 15.31
CA LEU A 362 -6.50 4.04 14.33
C LEU A 362 -6.75 4.58 12.92
N LEU A 363 -6.99 5.88 12.77
CA LEU A 363 -7.26 6.50 11.47
C LEU A 363 -6.10 6.26 10.47
N ALA A 364 -4.85 6.33 10.92
CA ALA A 364 -3.68 6.04 10.07
C ALA A 364 -3.67 4.63 9.49
N HIS A 365 -4.19 3.66 10.25
CA HIS A 365 -4.19 2.23 9.93
C HIS A 365 -5.43 1.78 9.14
N THR A 366 -6.33 2.71 8.85
CA THR A 366 -7.54 2.44 8.08
C THR A 366 -7.20 2.32 6.59
N PRO A 367 -7.74 1.34 5.85
CA PRO A 367 -7.54 1.23 4.40
C PRO A 367 -7.88 2.52 3.64
N ALA A 368 -7.06 2.89 2.64
CA ALA A 368 -7.25 4.12 1.87
C ALA A 368 -8.60 4.17 1.16
N GLY A 369 -9.11 3.03 0.70
CA GLY A 369 -10.44 2.95 0.08
C GLY A 369 -11.57 3.34 1.04
N ILE A 370 -11.47 2.98 2.32
CA ILE A 370 -12.45 3.37 3.34
C ILE A 370 -12.32 4.87 3.62
N LYS A 371 -11.09 5.37 3.80
CA LYS A 371 -10.81 6.81 3.96
C LYS A 371 -11.39 7.64 2.81
N GLY A 372 -11.20 7.19 1.58
CA GLY A 372 -11.74 7.85 0.38
C GLY A 372 -13.27 7.90 0.38
N THR A 373 -13.96 6.82 0.77
CA THR A 373 -15.42 6.87 0.92
C THR A 373 -15.84 7.83 2.02
N LEU A 374 -15.15 7.85 3.16
CA LEU A 374 -15.48 8.79 4.24
C LEU A 374 -15.31 10.25 3.80
N ILE A 375 -14.23 10.57 3.09
CA ILE A 375 -14.04 11.91 2.50
C ILE A 375 -15.18 12.23 1.53
N ASN A 376 -15.46 11.33 0.59
CA ASN A 376 -16.49 11.59 -0.42
C ASN A 376 -17.89 11.76 0.18
N SER A 377 -18.22 11.08 1.27
CA SER A 377 -19.51 11.25 1.96
C SER A 377 -19.60 12.56 2.76
N LEU A 378 -18.46 13.17 3.13
CA LEU A 378 -18.45 14.50 3.76
C LEU A 378 -18.53 15.63 2.72
N LEU A 379 -18.01 15.38 1.51
CA LEU A 379 -18.04 16.33 0.39
C LEU A 379 -19.32 16.21 -0.45
N ASP A 380 -20.17 15.20 -0.20
CA ASP A 380 -21.43 15.01 -0.92
C ASP A 380 -22.51 15.94 -0.36
N GLY A 381 -22.61 17.14 -0.93
CA GLY A 381 -23.64 18.12 -0.58
C GLY A 381 -23.08 19.40 0.02
N PHE A 382 -23.72 19.89 1.09
CA PHE A 382 -23.25 21.07 1.80
C PHE A 382 -22.22 20.64 2.85
N THR A 383 -20.99 21.10 2.69
CA THR A 383 -19.87 20.86 3.61
C THR A 383 -19.85 21.98 4.66
N ASP A 384 -19.88 21.62 5.95
CA ASP A 384 -19.69 22.57 7.05
C ASP A 384 -18.24 22.52 7.59
N ASP A 385 -17.85 23.50 8.43
CA ASP A 385 -16.51 23.56 9.04
C ASP A 385 -16.13 22.23 9.74
N ASP A 386 -17.11 21.54 10.33
CA ASP A 386 -16.91 20.27 11.02
C ASP A 386 -16.53 19.13 10.04
N ASP A 387 -17.11 19.13 8.84
CA ASP A 387 -16.79 18.21 7.73
C ASP A 387 -15.42 18.50 7.14
N GLU A 388 -15.08 19.76 6.90
CA GLU A 388 -13.77 20.20 6.43
C GLU A 388 -12.66 19.77 7.40
N ILE A 389 -12.84 20.03 8.71
CA ILE A 389 -11.95 19.60 9.77
C ILE A 389 -11.80 18.07 9.79
N ALA A 390 -12.89 17.32 9.54
CA ALA A 390 -12.83 15.87 9.48
C ALA A 390 -12.02 15.37 8.27
N VAL A 391 -12.20 15.96 7.09
CA VAL A 391 -11.40 15.66 5.90
C VAL A 391 -9.91 15.99 6.14
N LEU A 392 -9.59 17.14 6.73
CA LEU A 392 -8.22 17.53 7.09
C LEU A 392 -7.57 16.53 8.06
N LYS A 393 -8.32 16.03 9.05
CA LYS A 393 -7.83 14.96 9.95
C LYS A 393 -7.42 13.72 9.16
N VAL A 394 -8.21 13.30 8.16
CA VAL A 394 -7.89 12.14 7.31
C VAL A 394 -6.64 12.39 6.49
N LEU A 395 -6.54 13.54 5.81
CA LEU A 395 -5.40 13.89 4.94
C LEU A 395 -4.10 14.01 5.73
N LYS A 396 -4.08 14.74 6.85
CA LYS A 396 -2.90 14.91 7.70
C LYS A 396 -2.45 13.60 8.34
N THR A 397 -3.39 12.80 8.82
CA THR A 397 -3.08 11.49 9.40
C THR A 397 -2.47 10.56 8.35
N SER A 398 -3.01 10.57 7.13
CA SER A 398 -2.48 9.79 6.02
C SER A 398 -1.10 10.29 5.58
N GLN A 399 -0.88 11.61 5.53
CA GLN A 399 0.42 12.20 5.25
C GLN A 399 1.49 11.75 6.26
N GLY A 400 1.16 11.76 7.56
CA GLY A 400 2.07 11.31 8.61
C GLY A 400 2.39 9.81 8.57
N TYR A 401 1.47 8.99 8.04
CA TYR A 401 1.67 7.55 7.90
C TYR A 401 2.47 7.19 6.64
N ASP A 402 2.01 7.67 5.49
CA ASP A 402 2.61 7.54 4.16
C ASP A 402 2.17 8.71 3.26
N GLN A 403 3.07 9.64 2.97
CA GLN A 403 2.77 10.85 2.17
C GLN A 403 2.11 10.53 0.81
N ALA A 404 2.45 9.39 0.19
CA ALA A 404 1.85 8.98 -1.07
C ALA A 404 0.36 8.60 -0.94
N GLU A 405 -0.11 8.22 0.25
CA GLU A 405 -1.53 7.99 0.54
C GLU A 405 -2.31 9.30 0.48
N MET A 406 -1.79 10.38 1.05
CA MET A 406 -2.46 11.68 1.06
C MET A 406 -2.73 12.18 -0.37
N TYR A 407 -1.74 12.15 -1.26
CA TYR A 407 -1.94 12.52 -2.66
C TYR A 407 -2.88 11.58 -3.42
N GLN A 408 -2.90 10.29 -3.05
CA GLN A 408 -3.85 9.33 -3.61
C GLN A 408 -5.28 9.62 -3.16
N LEU A 409 -5.48 10.04 -1.91
CA LEU A 409 -6.79 10.43 -1.37
C LEU A 409 -7.27 11.75 -1.99
N ALA A 410 -6.38 12.75 -2.10
CA ALA A 410 -6.71 14.02 -2.76
C ALA A 410 -7.19 13.80 -4.20
N ALA A 411 -6.42 13.05 -5.00
CA ALA A 411 -6.81 12.70 -6.36
C ALA A 411 -8.07 11.80 -6.46
N SER A 412 -8.43 11.10 -5.38
CA SER A 412 -9.64 10.27 -5.30
C SER A 412 -10.89 11.07 -4.95
N ALA A 413 -10.74 12.10 -4.11
CA ALA A 413 -11.79 13.04 -3.76
C ALA A 413 -12.02 14.07 -4.88
N THR A 414 -11.01 14.25 -5.73
CA THR A 414 -10.86 15.30 -6.75
C THR A 414 -10.54 16.66 -6.14
N TRP A 415 -9.62 17.37 -6.80
CA TRP A 415 -9.23 18.73 -6.40
C TRP A 415 -10.38 19.72 -6.50
N GLU A 416 -11.20 19.62 -7.54
CA GLU A 416 -12.40 20.44 -7.71
C GLU A 416 -13.34 20.28 -6.50
N SER A 417 -13.62 19.06 -6.07
CA SER A 417 -14.48 18.81 -4.91
C SER A 417 -13.86 19.32 -3.61
N LEU A 418 -12.54 19.21 -3.45
CA LEU A 418 -11.85 19.68 -2.24
C LEU A 418 -11.87 21.21 -2.15
N PHE A 419 -11.46 21.93 -3.20
CA PHE A 419 -11.41 23.39 -3.16
C PHE A 419 -12.77 24.07 -3.22
N SER A 420 -13.75 23.48 -3.92
CA SER A 420 -15.12 24.04 -3.94
C SER A 420 -15.89 23.82 -2.64
N SER A 421 -15.41 22.92 -1.77
CA SER A 421 -16.07 22.53 -0.52
C SER A 421 -15.37 23.05 0.73
N PHE A 422 -14.24 23.75 0.57
CA PHE A 422 -13.46 24.31 1.66
C PHE A 422 -13.49 25.83 1.57
N ASP A 423 -13.67 26.52 2.69
CA ASP A 423 -13.46 27.97 2.77
C ASP A 423 -12.73 28.38 4.06
N GLY A 424 -12.40 29.67 4.18
CA GLY A 424 -11.91 30.24 5.44
C GLY A 424 -10.54 29.75 5.91
N GLU A 425 -10.43 29.40 7.20
CA GLU A 425 -9.16 28.97 7.82
C GLU A 425 -8.79 27.53 7.42
N GLU A 426 -9.81 26.73 7.11
CA GLU A 426 -9.71 25.34 6.70
C GLU A 426 -9.13 25.21 5.29
N GLU A 427 -9.47 26.12 4.38
CA GLU A 427 -8.87 26.24 3.04
C GLU A 427 -7.36 26.51 3.12
N ASP A 428 -6.94 27.50 3.93
CA ASP A 428 -5.52 27.80 4.20
C ASP A 428 -4.78 26.55 4.73
N GLU A 429 -5.45 25.77 5.58
CA GLU A 429 -4.88 24.58 6.19
C GLU A 429 -4.82 23.38 5.22
N LEU A 430 -5.80 23.26 4.32
CA LEU A 430 -5.82 22.31 3.22
C LEU A 430 -4.62 22.56 2.29
N GLU A 431 -4.45 23.79 1.84
CA GLU A 431 -3.30 24.21 1.05
C GLU A 431 -1.99 23.89 1.78
N ALA A 432 -1.85 24.31 3.04
CA ALA A 432 -0.64 24.08 3.83
C ALA A 432 -0.31 22.58 3.97
N THR A 433 -1.34 21.72 4.06
CA THR A 433 -1.18 20.26 4.14
C THR A 433 -0.62 19.69 2.83
N LEU A 434 -1.09 20.21 1.70
CA LEU A 434 -0.75 19.72 0.36
C LEU A 434 0.57 20.32 -0.17
N ASN A 435 0.92 21.50 0.33
CA ASN A 435 2.13 22.27 0.01
C ASN A 435 3.43 21.75 0.59
N ARG A 436 3.39 20.78 1.52
CA ARG A 436 4.62 20.32 2.17
C ARG A 436 5.49 19.53 1.19
N PRO A 437 6.75 19.97 0.94
CA PRO A 437 7.59 19.35 -0.06
C PRO A 437 7.88 17.88 0.25
N VAL A 438 7.89 17.10 -0.83
CA VAL A 438 8.24 15.67 -0.94
C VAL A 438 9.70 15.37 -0.64
#